data_AF-A0A226QIY8-F1
#
_entry.id   AF-A0A226QIY8-F1
#
_cell.length_a   1.000
_cell.length_b   1.000
_cell.length_c   1.000
_cell.angle_alpha   90.00
_cell.angle_beta   90.00
_cell.angle_gamma   90.00
#
_symmetry.space_group_name_H-M   'P 1'
#
loop_
_entity.id
_entity.type
_entity.pdbx_description
1 polymer ?
#
loop_
_entity_poly.entity_id
_entity_poly.type
_entity_poly.pdbx_seq_one_letter_code
_entity_poly.pdbx_strand_id
1 'polypeptide(L)'
;MSRGGIGDMLHRWGFRYTRPTYTLKRANPQKQKEFQQEMELIKKNLSDNMVIIYEDESHIRDYQTLRATWSVKGRQKQIPTYGHHATVSLLGGVNIKTGEFHCMETNQCNAHRPSRDQFCCRACGYAAPADNVAAENIRRAAVNQPNAAAN
;
A
#
# COMPACT_ATOMS: atom_id res chain seq x y z
N MET A 1 -9.90 44.94 11.24
CA MET A 1 -10.69 43.69 11.33
C MET A 1 -9.97 42.70 12.22
N SER A 2 -10.64 42.12 13.21
CA SER A 2 -10.06 41.13 14.12
C SER A 2 -10.04 39.72 13.49
N ARG A 3 -9.19 38.82 13.99
CA ARG A 3 -9.12 37.42 13.52
C ARG A 3 -10.48 36.70 13.64
N GLY A 4 -11.23 36.97 14.70
CA GLY A 4 -12.60 36.44 14.88
C GLY A 4 -13.57 36.97 13.83
N GLY A 5 -13.53 38.28 13.54
CA GLY A 5 -14.41 38.89 12.53
C GLY A 5 -14.20 38.34 11.12
N ILE A 6 -12.95 37.99 10.76
CA ILE A 6 -12.66 37.33 9.48
C ILE A 6 -13.19 35.89 9.46
N GLY A 7 -13.07 35.16 10.57
CA GLY A 7 -13.63 33.81 10.71
C GLY A 7 -15.15 33.79 10.54
N ASP A 8 -15.85 34.69 11.24
CA ASP A 8 -17.30 34.82 11.15
C ASP A 8 -17.78 35.20 9.75
N MET A 9 -17.04 36.10 9.09
CA MET A 9 -17.32 36.49 7.70
C MET A 9 -17.18 35.30 6.74
N LEU A 10 -16.11 34.52 6.85
CA LEU A 10 -15.88 33.33 6.03
C LEU A 10 -16.98 32.29 6.23
N HIS A 11 -17.40 32.05 7.48
CA HIS A 11 -18.52 31.16 7.76
C HIS A 11 -19.85 31.67 7.18
N ARG A 12 -20.14 32.98 7.28
CA ARG A 12 -21.34 33.58 6.66
C ARG A 12 -21.35 33.48 5.14
N TRP A 13 -20.18 33.51 4.51
CA TRP A 13 -20.03 33.31 3.07
C TRP A 13 -20.01 31.83 2.64
N GLY A 14 -20.28 30.91 3.57
CA GLY A 14 -20.37 29.47 3.29
C GLY A 14 -19.02 28.74 3.28
N PHE A 15 -17.91 29.42 3.60
CA PHE A 15 -16.62 28.77 3.73
C PHE A 15 -16.58 27.96 5.03
N ARG A 16 -16.03 26.75 4.94
CA ARG A 16 -15.80 25.87 6.09
C ARG A 16 -14.32 25.52 6.18
N TYR A 17 -13.79 25.55 7.39
CA TYR A 17 -12.45 25.05 7.67
C TYR A 17 -12.49 23.51 7.66
N THR A 18 -12.04 22.91 6.57
CA THR A 18 -11.98 21.46 6.41
C THR A 18 -10.59 21.04 5.93
N ARG A 19 -10.17 19.83 6.29
CA ARG A 19 -8.93 19.26 5.79
C ARG A 19 -9.16 18.75 4.35
N PRO A 20 -8.36 19.16 3.36
CA PRO A 20 -8.49 18.63 2.02
C PRO A 20 -8.19 17.13 2.00
N THR A 21 -8.95 16.39 1.20
CA THR A 21 -8.76 14.95 0.98
C THR A 21 -7.97 14.74 -0.30
N TYR A 22 -7.02 13.81 -0.29
CA TYR A 22 -6.28 13.45 -1.50
C TYR A 22 -7.23 12.86 -2.54
N THR A 23 -7.16 13.39 -3.76
CA THR A 23 -7.86 12.84 -4.91
C THR A 23 -6.85 12.51 -6.00
N LEU A 24 -7.11 11.43 -6.72
CA LEU A 24 -6.28 11.06 -7.86
C LEU A 24 -6.55 12.04 -9.00
N LYS A 25 -5.60 12.93 -9.29
CA LYS A 25 -5.71 13.93 -10.37
C LYS A 25 -5.99 13.31 -11.75
N ARG A 26 -5.58 12.05 -11.96
CA ARG A 26 -5.77 11.29 -13.21
C ARG A 26 -6.88 10.23 -13.11
N ALA A 27 -7.72 10.26 -12.07
CA ALA A 27 -8.85 9.34 -11.98
C ALA A 27 -9.77 9.54 -13.19
N ASN A 28 -10.09 8.44 -13.86
CA ASN A 28 -11.10 8.40 -14.90
C ASN A 28 -12.33 7.66 -14.34
N PRO A 29 -13.42 8.36 -14.01
CA PRO A 29 -14.61 7.75 -13.41
C PRO A 29 -15.26 6.69 -14.30
N GLN A 30 -15.16 6.83 -15.61
CA GLN A 30 -15.71 5.88 -16.57
C GLN A 30 -14.95 4.55 -16.51
N LYS A 31 -13.61 4.60 -16.56
CA LYS A 31 -12.77 3.40 -16.41
C LYS A 31 -12.96 2.71 -15.06
N GLN A 32 -13.18 3.47 -13.99
CA GLN A 32 -13.46 2.90 -12.68
C GLN A 32 -14.80 2.15 -12.65
N LYS A 33 -15.84 2.69 -13.30
CA LYS A 33 -17.14 2.01 -13.41
C LYS A 33 -17.04 0.75 -14.27
N GLU A 34 -16.34 0.82 -15.40
CA GLU A 34 -16.09 -0.32 -16.28
C GLU A 34 -15.37 -1.44 -15.52
N PHE A 35 -14.30 -1.10 -14.79
CA PHE A 35 -13.58 -2.06 -13.95
C PHE A 35 -14.47 -2.69 -12.86
N GLN A 36 -15.32 -1.90 -12.21
CA GLN A 36 -16.27 -2.42 -11.21
C GLN A 36 -17.25 -3.42 -11.84
N GLN A 37 -17.79 -3.11 -13.02
CA GLN A 37 -18.72 -3.99 -13.72
C GLN A 37 -18.03 -5.30 -14.15
N GLU A 38 -16.82 -5.21 -14.69
CA GLU A 38 -16.01 -6.37 -15.06
C GLU A 38 -15.74 -7.26 -13.83
N MET A 39 -15.33 -6.66 -12.71
CA MET A 39 -15.06 -7.40 -11.49
C MET A 39 -16.30 -8.10 -10.93
N GLU A 40 -17.48 -7.48 -11.01
CA GLU A 40 -18.74 -8.10 -10.60
C GLU A 40 -19.12 -9.28 -11.51
N LEU A 41 -18.86 -9.20 -12.81
CA LEU A 41 -19.06 -10.32 -13.74
C LEU A 41 -18.12 -11.47 -13.43
N ILE A 42 -16.85 -11.18 -13.16
CA ILE A 42 -15.87 -12.21 -12.79
C ILE A 42 -16.30 -12.89 -11.49
N LYS A 43 -16.68 -12.12 -10.47
CA LYS A 43 -17.17 -12.66 -9.20
C LYS A 43 -18.34 -13.61 -9.36
N LYS A 44 -19.29 -13.29 -10.24
CA LYS A 44 -20.49 -14.12 -10.51
C LYS A 44 -20.19 -15.41 -11.27
N ASN A 45 -19.15 -15.43 -12.09
CA ASN A 45 -18.77 -16.58 -12.93
C ASN A 45 -17.63 -17.43 -12.33
N LEU A 46 -17.23 -17.17 -11.07
CA LEU A 46 -16.20 -17.94 -10.39
C LEU A 46 -16.68 -19.36 -10.10
N SER A 47 -15.87 -20.35 -10.47
CA SER A 47 -16.03 -21.72 -9.98
C SER A 47 -15.61 -21.82 -8.50
N ASP A 48 -16.08 -22.86 -7.83
CA ASP A 48 -15.77 -23.11 -6.41
C ASP A 48 -14.26 -23.33 -6.17
N ASN A 49 -13.53 -23.78 -7.19
CA ASN A 49 -12.08 -24.02 -7.13
C ASN A 49 -11.24 -22.78 -7.44
N MET A 50 -11.85 -21.63 -7.71
CA MET A 50 -11.14 -20.40 -8.08
C MET A 50 -11.22 -19.36 -6.97
N VAL A 51 -10.06 -18.77 -6.67
CA VAL A 51 -9.86 -17.74 -5.65
C VAL A 51 -9.36 -16.46 -6.32
N ILE A 52 -9.90 -15.32 -5.88
CA ILE A 52 -9.41 -14.00 -6.27
C ILE A 52 -8.72 -13.38 -5.06
N ILE A 53 -7.51 -12.89 -5.31
CA ILE A 53 -6.69 -12.20 -4.33
C ILE A 53 -6.41 -10.79 -4.85
N TYR A 54 -6.53 -9.79 -3.98
CA TYR A 54 -5.99 -8.46 -4.25
C TYR A 54 -4.64 -8.33 -3.58
N GLU A 55 -3.62 -8.00 -4.36
CA GLU A 55 -2.27 -7.79 -3.89
C GLU A 55 -1.92 -6.30 -3.92
N ASP A 56 -1.16 -5.85 -2.91
CA ASP A 56 -0.58 -4.52 -2.88
C ASP A 56 0.79 -4.53 -2.18
N GLU A 57 1.63 -3.54 -2.49
CA GLU A 57 2.94 -3.33 -1.90
C GLU A 57 2.96 -2.06 -1.05
N SER A 58 3.51 -2.16 0.16
CA SER A 58 3.74 -1.02 1.04
C SER A 58 5.19 -0.95 1.47
N HIS A 59 5.81 0.23 1.37
CA HIS A 59 7.18 0.45 1.82
C HIS A 59 7.21 1.12 3.19
N ILE A 60 7.77 0.43 4.18
CA ILE A 60 8.08 1.00 5.50
C ILE A 60 9.54 1.45 5.49
N ARG A 61 9.75 2.74 5.75
CA ARG A 61 11.06 3.37 5.69
C ARG A 61 11.49 3.74 7.10
N ASP A 62 12.77 3.51 7.41
CA ASP A 62 13.34 3.73 8.76
C ASP A 62 13.51 5.22 9.15
N TYR A 63 13.24 6.14 8.23
CA TYR A 63 13.25 7.56 8.59
C TYR A 63 11.93 8.00 9.24
N GLN A 64 12.06 8.80 10.29
CA GLN A 64 10.93 9.46 10.91
C GLN A 64 10.33 10.50 9.95
N THR A 65 9.01 10.51 9.80
CA THR A 65 8.33 11.54 9.01
C THR A 65 8.47 12.88 9.76
N LEU A 66 9.27 13.80 9.23
CA LEU A 66 9.44 15.12 9.81
C LEU A 66 8.11 15.89 9.72
N ARG A 67 7.61 16.31 10.87
CA ARG A 67 6.44 17.20 10.99
C ARG A 67 6.92 18.64 11.08
N ALA A 68 6.03 19.59 10.76
CA ALA A 68 6.30 20.99 11.01
C ALA A 68 6.65 21.21 12.49
N THR A 69 7.75 21.91 12.74
CA THR A 69 8.21 22.29 14.08
C THR A 69 8.59 23.77 14.07
N TRP A 70 8.46 24.43 15.21
CA TRP A 70 8.93 25.80 15.36
C TRP A 70 10.45 25.83 15.34
N SER A 71 11.01 26.74 14.53
CA SER A 71 12.44 27.05 14.52
C SER A 71 12.62 28.56 14.36
N VAL A 72 13.73 29.09 14.88
CA VAL A 72 14.04 30.53 14.79
C VAL A 72 14.13 30.91 13.30
N LYS A 73 13.60 32.08 12.93
CA LYS A 73 13.65 32.59 11.55
C LYS A 73 15.10 32.61 11.05
N GLY A 74 15.37 31.94 9.93
CA GLY A 74 16.72 31.79 9.36
C GLY A 74 17.58 30.68 9.98
N ARG A 75 17.10 29.98 11.03
CA ARG A 75 17.78 28.82 11.62
C ARG A 75 16.86 27.60 11.54
N GLN A 76 16.94 26.87 10.43
CA GLN A 76 16.22 25.61 10.26
C GLN A 76 16.87 24.52 11.12
N LYS A 77 16.06 23.76 11.87
CA LYS A 77 16.53 22.62 12.65
C LYS A 77 16.98 21.51 11.70
N GLN A 78 18.28 21.19 11.70
CA GLN A 78 18.84 20.08 10.96
C GLN A 78 18.77 18.82 11.82
N ILE A 79 18.24 17.73 11.26
CA ILE A 79 18.22 16.42 11.92
C ILE A 79 19.36 15.59 11.30
N PRO A 80 20.37 15.16 12.07
CA PRO A 80 21.45 14.34 11.54
C PRO A 80 20.90 12.99 11.08
N THR A 81 21.31 12.54 9.90
CA THR A 81 20.98 11.21 9.38
C THR A 81 22.27 10.46 9.12
N TYR A 82 22.33 9.18 9.53
CA TYR A 82 23.54 8.35 9.43
C TYR A 82 23.70 7.68 8.04
N GLY A 83 22.95 8.08 7.02
CA GLY A 83 23.03 7.53 5.66
C GLY A 83 22.55 6.08 5.49
N HIS A 84 22.17 5.38 6.57
CA HIS A 84 21.56 4.06 6.50
C HIS A 84 20.09 4.18 6.11
N HIS A 85 19.79 3.96 4.83
CA HIS A 85 18.42 3.93 4.30
C HIS A 85 17.84 2.51 4.39
N ALA A 86 17.51 2.05 5.59
CA ALA A 86 16.78 0.80 5.74
C ALA A 86 15.32 0.99 5.28
N THR A 87 14.87 0.12 4.39
CA THR A 87 13.48 0.03 3.94
C THR A 87 13.07 -1.43 3.98
N VAL A 88 11.92 -1.70 4.57
CA VAL A 88 11.26 -3.00 4.50
C VAL A 88 10.05 -2.83 3.57
N SER A 89 9.98 -3.65 2.54
CA SER A 89 8.79 -3.78 1.71
C SER A 89 7.89 -4.84 2.31
N LEU A 90 6.60 -4.52 2.44
CA LEU A 90 5.55 -5.48 2.77
C LEU A 90 4.77 -5.78 1.50
N LEU A 91 4.65 -7.06 1.16
CA LEU A 91 3.74 -7.55 0.14
C LEU A 91 2.53 -8.15 0.85
N GLY A 92 1.36 -7.60 0.59
CA GLY A 92 0.10 -8.04 1.19
C GLY A 92 -0.85 -8.58 0.13
N GLY A 93 -1.52 -9.68 0.44
CA GLY A 93 -2.59 -10.26 -0.38
C GLY A 93 -3.83 -10.49 0.47
N VAL A 94 -5.01 -10.08 -0.01
CA VAL A 94 -6.30 -10.38 0.63
C VAL A 94 -7.18 -11.23 -0.28
N ASN A 95 -7.67 -12.36 0.26
CA ASN A 95 -8.67 -13.18 -0.39
C ASN A 95 -10.03 -12.50 -0.33
N ILE A 96 -10.65 -12.25 -1.48
CA ILE A 96 -11.90 -11.49 -1.55
C ILE A 96 -13.12 -12.24 -0.99
N LYS A 97 -13.10 -13.58 -1.04
CA LYS A 97 -14.23 -14.42 -0.61
C LYS A 97 -14.18 -14.64 0.91
N THR A 98 -13.01 -14.93 1.46
CA THR A 98 -12.85 -15.27 2.88
C THR A 98 -12.47 -14.08 3.74
N GLY A 99 -11.90 -13.02 3.15
CA GLY A 99 -11.30 -11.91 3.89
C GLY A 99 -9.96 -12.26 4.54
N GLU A 100 -9.43 -13.46 4.28
CA GLU A 100 -8.12 -13.87 4.80
C GLU A 100 -7.01 -13.00 4.20
N PHE A 101 -6.16 -12.48 5.07
CA PHE A 101 -5.07 -11.58 4.71
C PHE A 101 -3.73 -12.25 5.01
N HIS A 102 -2.86 -12.27 4.01
CA HIS A 102 -1.48 -12.71 4.17
C HIS A 102 -0.54 -11.56 3.87
N CYS A 103 0.49 -11.42 4.70
CA CYS A 103 1.53 -10.42 4.52
C CYS A 103 2.90 -11.09 4.65
N MET A 104 3.81 -10.71 3.77
CA MET A 104 5.20 -11.14 3.80
C MET A 104 6.11 -9.91 3.76
N GLU A 105 7.11 -9.93 4.63
CA GLU A 105 8.16 -8.94 4.66
C GLU A 105 9.30 -9.31 3.70
N THR A 106 9.80 -8.32 2.96
CA THR A 106 10.99 -8.46 2.13
C THR A 106 11.92 -7.27 2.32
N ASN A 107 13.19 -7.57 2.55
CA ASN A 107 14.24 -6.56 2.75
C ASN A 107 14.62 -5.83 1.44
N GLN A 108 14.21 -6.35 0.28
CA GLN A 108 14.49 -5.75 -1.03
C GLN A 108 13.38 -6.10 -2.03
N CYS A 109 12.60 -5.10 -2.45
CA CYS A 109 11.93 -5.11 -3.74
C CYS A 109 12.85 -4.38 -4.73
N ASN A 110 13.69 -5.13 -5.44
CA ASN A 110 14.56 -4.54 -6.43
C ASN A 110 13.70 -4.01 -7.58
N ALA A 111 13.51 -2.69 -7.62
CA ALA A 111 12.91 -1.97 -8.74
C ALA A 111 13.80 -1.96 -10.01
N HIS A 112 14.85 -2.79 -10.07
CA HIS A 112 15.35 -3.28 -11.35
C HIS A 112 14.32 -4.28 -11.82
N ARG A 113 13.35 -3.84 -12.62
CA ARG A 113 12.48 -4.73 -13.40
C ARG A 113 13.42 -5.56 -14.27
N PRO A 114 13.79 -6.82 -13.90
CA PRO A 114 14.38 -7.71 -14.88
C PRO A 114 13.28 -7.93 -15.94
N SER A 115 13.58 -8.49 -17.09
CA SER A 115 12.48 -8.91 -17.98
C SER A 115 11.49 -9.77 -17.18
N ARG A 116 10.24 -9.85 -17.66
CA ARG A 116 9.08 -10.50 -17.01
C ARG A 116 9.32 -11.96 -16.56
N ASP A 117 10.52 -12.49 -16.75
CA ASP A 117 10.93 -13.88 -16.72
C ASP A 117 11.94 -14.18 -15.58
N GLN A 118 12.35 -13.19 -14.77
CA GLN A 118 13.49 -13.35 -13.84
C GLN A 118 13.25 -12.84 -12.40
N PHE A 119 12.05 -13.01 -11.85
CA PHE A 119 11.87 -12.81 -10.39
C PHE A 119 12.24 -14.11 -9.67
N CYS A 120 13.22 -14.08 -8.75
CA CYS A 120 13.64 -15.23 -7.96
C CYS A 120 13.41 -15.03 -6.45
N CYS A 121 12.80 -16.02 -5.80
CA CYS A 121 12.66 -16.06 -4.36
C CYS A 121 14.02 -16.36 -3.71
N ARG A 122 14.55 -15.46 -2.88
CA ARG A 122 15.86 -15.66 -2.23
C ARG A 122 15.88 -16.68 -1.10
N ALA A 123 14.72 -17.10 -0.59
CA ALA A 123 14.63 -18.15 0.42
C ALA A 123 14.71 -19.56 -0.18
N CYS A 124 14.16 -19.79 -1.38
CA CYS A 124 14.06 -21.12 -1.97
C CYS A 124 14.59 -21.25 -3.40
N GLY A 125 15.07 -20.17 -4.02
CA GLY A 125 15.61 -20.15 -5.37
C GLY A 125 14.57 -20.23 -6.49
N TYR A 126 13.27 -20.34 -6.18
CA TYR A 126 12.21 -20.43 -7.19
C TYR A 126 12.15 -19.18 -8.06
N ALA A 127 12.26 -19.33 -9.37
CA ALA A 127 12.22 -18.24 -10.33
C ALA A 127 11.05 -18.40 -11.32
N ALA A 128 10.22 -17.37 -11.43
CA ALA A 128 9.10 -17.29 -12.37
C ALA A 128 8.73 -15.81 -12.61
N PRO A 129 7.75 -15.49 -13.48
CA PRO A 129 7.18 -14.15 -13.53
C PRO A 129 6.73 -13.67 -12.15
N ALA A 130 6.88 -12.38 -11.87
CA ALA A 130 6.56 -11.80 -10.55
C ALA A 130 5.16 -12.18 -10.06
N ASP A 131 4.16 -12.15 -10.96
CA ASP A 131 2.77 -12.54 -10.65
C ASP A 131 2.65 -14.02 -10.24
N ASN A 132 3.42 -14.91 -10.90
CA ASN A 132 3.46 -16.33 -10.56
C ASN A 132 4.17 -16.58 -9.24
N VAL A 133 5.26 -15.84 -8.95
CA VAL A 133 5.97 -15.96 -7.69
C VAL A 133 5.15 -15.39 -6.53
N ALA A 134 4.43 -14.29 -6.74
CA ALA A 134 3.48 -13.75 -5.77
C ALA A 134 2.36 -14.76 -5.48
N ALA A 135 1.72 -15.30 -6.52
CA ALA A 135 0.70 -16.33 -6.37
C ALA A 135 1.22 -17.59 -5.66
N GLU A 136 2.43 -18.04 -6.00
CA GLU A 136 3.07 -19.20 -5.36
C GLU A 136 3.46 -18.92 -3.90
N ASN A 137 3.95 -17.72 -3.59
CA ASN A 137 4.25 -17.34 -2.22
C ASN A 137 2.98 -17.29 -1.36
N ILE A 138 1.86 -16.81 -1.89
CA ILE A 138 0.58 -16.81 -1.18
C ILE A 138 0.05 -18.23 -1.00
N ARG A 139 0.16 -19.09 -2.02
CA ARG A 139 -0.16 -20.53 -1.89
C ARG A 139 0.67 -21.19 -0.80
N ARG A 140 1.98 -20.92 -0.75
CA ARG A 140 2.88 -21.46 0.28
C ARG A 140 2.58 -20.89 1.66
N ALA A 141 2.18 -19.62 1.76
CA ALA A 141 1.73 -19.03 3.02
C ALA A 141 0.46 -19.70 3.55
N ALA A 142 -0.48 -20.07 2.68
CA ALA A 142 -1.66 -20.86 3.06
C ALA A 142 -1.31 -22.28 3.54
N VAL A 143 -0.15 -22.84 3.14
CA VAL A 143 0.39 -24.13 3.62
C VAL A 143 1.23 -23.96 4.89
N ASN A 144 1.90 -22.81 5.07
CA ASN A 144 2.65 -22.45 6.27
C ASN A 144 1.75 -21.79 7.31
N GLN A 145 0.72 -22.51 7.78
CA GLN A 145 0.18 -22.19 9.09
C GLN A 145 1.30 -22.44 10.12
N PRO A 146 1.51 -21.54 11.10
CA PRO A 146 2.44 -21.85 12.18
C PRO A 146 1.95 -23.15 12.82
N ASN A 147 2.86 -24.10 13.03
CA ASN A 147 2.62 -25.17 13.99
C ASN A 147 2.25 -24.49 15.31
N ALA A 148 0.95 -24.33 15.56
CA ALA A 148 0.45 -23.94 16.86
C ALA A 148 0.89 -25.06 17.78
N ALA A 149 1.97 -24.79 18.53
CA ALA A 149 2.39 -25.66 19.60
C ALA A 149 1.17 -25.84 20.51
N ALA A 150 0.63 -27.06 20.52
CA ALA A 150 -0.36 -27.47 21.49
C ALA A 150 0.27 -27.33 22.86
N ASN A 151 -0.23 -26.37 23.65
CA ASN A 151 -0.08 -26.29 25.09
C ASN A 151 -1.47 -26.02 25.67
#